data_AF-A0A5D8ZH03-F1
#
_entry.id   AF-A0A5D8ZH03-F1
#
_cell.length_a   1.000
_cell.length_b   1.000
_cell.length_c   1.000
_cell.angle_alpha   90.00
_cell.angle_beta   90.00
_cell.angle_gamma   90.00
#
_symmetry.space_group_name_H-M   'P 1'
#
loop_
_entity.id
_entity.type
_entity.pdbx_description
1 polymer ?
#
loop_
_entity_poly.entity_id
_entity_poly.type
_entity_poly.pdbx_seq_one_letter_code
_entity_poly.pdbx_strand_id
1 'polypeptide(L)'
;MSSSESLYYYYYRCKSTCGYRYSSNIVNKAFEKEISKYKYSEGVKNILNEIILLNYNNLLKRSNNKNKNISDQIKILNERLTNAREKYLSDRLDFEDYSIVKTEYKTKIEDLEFQHQHNRKKENTQKLKSEIDQALNIVNNISTLYKQGDMLTKRKILCSIFSEKLEFDENHFRTPKLNSALQHILLINNKLKKNKKDKP
;
A
#
# COMPACT_ATOMS: atom_id res chain seq x y z
N MET A 1 -19.00 -24.48 -54.93
CA MET A 1 -18.72 -23.07 -54.62
C MET A 1 -18.33 -23.00 -53.15
N SER A 2 -17.03 -22.93 -52.86
CA SER A 2 -16.49 -22.81 -51.51
C SER A 2 -16.51 -21.35 -51.09
N SER A 3 -17.40 -21.00 -50.17
CA SER A 3 -17.49 -19.69 -49.54
C SER A 3 -16.14 -19.36 -48.90
N SER A 4 -15.44 -18.33 -49.39
CA SER A 4 -14.23 -17.83 -48.75
C SER A 4 -14.63 -17.19 -47.41
N GLU A 5 -14.38 -17.85 -46.30
CA GLU A 5 -14.52 -17.23 -44.98
C GLU A 5 -13.59 -16.02 -44.88
N SER A 6 -14.16 -14.84 -44.64
CA SER A 6 -13.41 -13.62 -44.42
C SER A 6 -12.60 -13.74 -43.13
N LEU A 7 -11.29 -13.82 -43.24
CA LEU A 7 -10.38 -13.84 -42.09
C LEU A 7 -10.25 -12.41 -41.52
N TYR A 8 -10.72 -12.24 -40.28
CA TYR A 8 -10.56 -10.98 -39.54
C TYR A 8 -9.24 -10.99 -38.77
N TYR A 9 -8.45 -9.93 -38.93
CA TYR A 9 -7.17 -9.76 -38.24
C TYR A 9 -7.18 -8.50 -37.37
N TYR A 10 -6.79 -8.66 -36.11
CA TYR A 10 -6.70 -7.56 -35.15
C TYR A 10 -5.25 -7.11 -34.98
N TYR A 11 -5.06 -5.79 -34.93
CA TYR A 11 -3.75 -5.16 -34.77
C TYR A 11 -3.79 -4.05 -33.72
N TYR A 12 -2.73 -3.94 -32.94
CA TYR A 12 -2.41 -2.71 -32.22
C TYR A 12 -1.66 -1.78 -33.17
N ARG A 13 -2.09 -0.53 -33.22
CA ARG A 13 -1.50 0.51 -34.08
C ARG A 13 -0.85 1.58 -33.21
N CYS A 14 0.35 2.01 -33.60
CA CYS A 14 0.93 3.23 -33.05
C CYS A 14 0.12 4.47 -33.48
N LYS A 15 0.49 5.66 -33.00
CA LYS A 15 -0.08 6.93 -33.48
C LYS A 15 0.02 7.02 -35.00
N SER A 16 -0.92 7.73 -35.63
CA SER A 16 -1.10 7.77 -37.09
C SER A 16 0.18 8.07 -37.88
N THR A 17 1.05 8.93 -37.36
CA THR A 17 2.31 9.36 -37.98
C THR A 17 3.43 8.30 -37.97
N CYS A 18 3.32 7.26 -37.14
CA CYS A 18 4.39 6.28 -36.91
C CYS A 18 4.32 5.07 -37.85
N GLY A 19 3.15 4.75 -38.41
CA GLY A 19 2.98 3.66 -39.39
C GLY A 19 3.06 2.22 -38.83
N TYR A 20 3.69 2.00 -37.68
CA TYR A 20 3.85 0.68 -37.07
C TYR A 20 2.53 0.03 -36.64
N ARG A 21 2.42 -1.27 -36.93
CA ARG A 21 1.31 -2.16 -36.55
C ARG A 21 1.87 -3.47 -36.02
N TYR A 22 1.36 -3.92 -34.89
CA TYR A 22 1.68 -5.23 -34.31
C TYR A 22 0.43 -6.09 -34.27
N SER A 23 0.54 -7.36 -34.68
CA SER A 23 -0.55 -8.32 -34.55
C SER A 23 -0.99 -8.41 -33.08
N SER A 24 -2.29 -8.32 -32.82
CA SER A 24 -2.82 -8.43 -31.45
C SER A 24 -2.42 -9.75 -30.79
N ASN A 25 -2.26 -10.82 -31.56
CA ASN A 25 -1.79 -12.11 -31.06
C ASN A 25 -0.37 -12.03 -30.49
N ILE A 26 0.54 -11.29 -31.14
CA ILE A 26 1.92 -11.14 -30.68
C ILE A 26 1.94 -10.33 -29.38
N VAL A 27 1.28 -9.17 -29.36
CA VAL A 27 1.25 -8.27 -28.20
C VAL A 27 0.59 -8.95 -27.00
N ASN A 28 -0.55 -9.62 -27.20
CA ASN A 28 -1.27 -10.31 -26.12
C ASN A 28 -0.45 -11.46 -25.53
N LYS A 29 0.20 -12.28 -26.37
CA LYS A 29 1.09 -13.36 -25.89
C LYS A 29 2.30 -12.81 -25.14
N ALA A 30 2.90 -11.72 -25.62
CA ALA A 30 3.99 -11.06 -24.91
C ALA A 30 3.52 -10.51 -23.55
N PHE A 31 2.29 -10.01 -23.47
CA PHE A 31 1.74 -9.48 -22.23
C PHE A 31 1.47 -10.59 -21.21
N GLU A 32 0.90 -11.71 -21.66
CA GLU A 32 0.72 -12.89 -20.82
C GLU A 32 2.05 -13.42 -20.27
N LYS A 33 3.11 -13.38 -21.09
CA LYS A 33 4.47 -13.71 -20.65
C LYS A 33 4.98 -12.73 -19.61
N GLU A 34 4.73 -11.43 -19.77
CA GLU A 34 5.12 -10.39 -18.81
C GLU A 34 4.48 -10.63 -17.43
N ILE A 35 3.15 -10.73 -17.37
CA ILE A 35 2.44 -10.90 -16.10
C ILE A 35 2.72 -12.26 -15.43
N SER A 36 3.13 -13.27 -16.19
CA SER A 36 3.52 -14.57 -15.62
C SER A 36 4.77 -14.49 -14.73
N LYS A 37 5.62 -13.47 -14.94
CA LYS A 37 6.81 -13.22 -14.11
C LYS A 37 6.48 -12.90 -12.66
N TYR A 38 5.25 -12.49 -12.37
CA TYR A 38 4.81 -12.10 -11.03
C TYR A 38 4.51 -13.28 -10.11
N LYS A 39 4.48 -14.50 -10.66
CA LYS A 39 4.29 -15.72 -9.89
C LYS A 39 5.44 -15.98 -8.92
N TYR A 40 5.09 -16.47 -7.73
CA TYR A 40 6.00 -16.90 -6.69
C TYR A 40 5.55 -18.22 -6.04
N SER A 41 6.44 -18.85 -5.28
CA SER A 41 6.12 -20.08 -4.55
C SER A 41 5.34 -19.77 -3.27
N GLU A 42 4.59 -20.75 -2.75
CA GLU A 42 3.86 -20.60 -1.48
C GLU A 42 4.78 -20.20 -0.31
N GLY A 43 6.01 -20.73 -0.25
CA GLY A 43 6.97 -20.31 0.78
C GLY A 43 7.33 -18.81 0.73
N VAL A 44 7.37 -18.22 -0.47
CA VAL A 44 7.59 -16.76 -0.64
C VAL A 44 6.34 -15.99 -0.20
N LYS A 45 5.15 -16.51 -0.50
CA LYS A 45 3.88 -15.93 -0.04
C LYS A 45 3.82 -15.85 1.49
N ASN A 46 4.21 -16.93 2.18
CA ASN A 46 4.25 -16.97 3.65
C ASN A 46 5.19 -15.91 4.23
N ILE A 47 6.41 -15.81 3.67
CA ILE A 47 7.39 -14.79 4.07
C ILE A 47 6.85 -13.37 3.84
N LEU A 48 6.21 -13.12 2.69
CA LEU A 48 5.59 -11.82 2.39
C LEU A 48 4.49 -11.49 3.40
N ASN A 49 3.59 -12.44 3.69
CA ASN A 49 2.56 -12.30 4.71
C ASN A 49 3.16 -11.91 6.06
N GLU A 50 4.18 -12.62 6.52
CA GLU A 50 4.87 -12.34 7.79
C GLU A 50 5.50 -10.95 7.81
N ILE A 51 6.25 -10.58 6.77
CA ILE A 51 6.91 -9.27 6.68
C ILE A 51 5.88 -8.13 6.71
N ILE A 52 4.78 -8.25 5.97
CA ILE A 52 3.74 -7.21 5.93
C ILE A 52 3.09 -7.07 7.31
N LEU A 53 2.72 -8.19 7.95
CA LEU A 53 2.11 -8.18 9.28
C LEU A 53 3.06 -7.65 10.36
N LEU A 54 4.34 -8.02 10.32
CA LEU A 54 5.36 -7.51 11.24
C LEU A 54 5.52 -5.99 11.12
N ASN A 55 5.62 -5.48 9.89
CA ASN A 55 5.72 -4.03 9.65
C ASN A 55 4.46 -3.30 10.12
N TYR A 56 3.28 -3.85 9.84
CA TYR A 56 2.02 -3.29 10.30
C TYR A 56 1.94 -3.23 11.84
N ASN A 57 2.28 -4.33 12.52
CA ASN A 57 2.32 -4.38 13.98
C ASN A 57 3.32 -3.39 14.57
N ASN A 58 4.47 -3.18 13.93
CA ASN A 58 5.45 -2.18 14.35
C ASN A 58 4.91 -0.75 14.19
N LEU A 59 4.16 -0.47 13.12
CA LEU A 59 3.47 0.82 12.94
C LEU A 59 2.41 1.04 14.01
N LEU A 60 1.61 0.01 14.33
CA LEU A 60 0.64 0.06 15.42
C LEU A 60 1.29 0.33 16.77
N LYS A 61 2.35 -0.41 17.12
CA LYS A 61 3.09 -0.20 18.37
C LYS A 61 3.61 1.24 18.48
N ARG A 62 4.18 1.79 17.40
CA ARG A 62 4.65 3.19 17.35
C ARG A 62 3.49 4.17 17.54
N SER A 63 2.34 3.92 16.91
CA SER A 63 1.14 4.74 17.07
C SER A 63 0.61 4.71 18.50
N ASN A 64 0.53 3.52 19.10
CA ASN A 64 0.05 3.33 20.46
C ASN A 64 0.98 3.98 21.49
N ASN A 65 2.31 3.90 21.28
CA ASN A 65 3.27 4.60 22.12
C ASN A 65 3.14 6.13 22.02
N LYS A 66 2.90 6.67 20.82
CA LYS A 66 2.62 8.11 20.65
C LYS A 66 1.35 8.52 21.38
N ASN A 67 0.27 7.75 21.25
CA ASN A 67 -0.99 8.02 21.94
C ASN A 67 -0.83 7.97 23.47
N LYS A 68 -0.07 6.99 23.97
CA LYS A 68 0.26 6.90 25.39
C LYS A 68 1.02 8.15 25.87
N ASN A 69 2.05 8.58 25.14
CA ASN A 69 2.81 9.79 25.48
C ASN A 69 1.92 11.05 25.49
N ILE A 70 1.03 11.21 24.51
CA ILE A 70 0.06 12.31 24.49
C ILE A 70 -0.85 12.27 25.72
N SER A 71 -1.38 11.08 26.05
CA SER A 71 -2.22 10.89 27.23
C SER A 71 -1.47 11.22 28.54
N ASP A 72 -0.20 10.82 28.65
CA ASP A 72 0.63 11.10 29.82
C ASP A 72 0.90 12.62 29.96
N GLN A 73 1.14 13.32 28.84
CA GLN A 73 1.32 14.78 28.83
C GLN A 73 0.04 15.53 29.24
N ILE A 74 -1.12 15.11 28.72
CA ILE A 74 -2.43 15.68 29.12
C ILE A 74 -2.63 15.49 30.62
N LYS A 75 -2.29 14.31 31.17
CA LYS A 75 -2.39 14.05 32.61
C LYS A 75 -1.51 14.99 33.43
N ILE A 76 -0.24 15.16 33.04
CA ILE A 76 0.71 16.06 33.70
C ILE A 76 0.22 17.52 33.66
N LEU A 77 -0.29 17.98 32.52
CA LEU A 77 -0.81 19.35 32.39
C LEU A 77 -2.04 19.57 33.28
N ASN A 78 -2.95 18.59 33.36
CA ASN A 78 -4.10 18.66 34.25
C ASN A 78 -3.68 18.68 35.73
N GLU A 79 -2.72 17.85 36.14
CA GLU A 79 -2.16 17.87 37.50
C GLU A 79 -1.55 19.23 37.84
N ARG A 80 -0.78 19.83 36.92
CA ARG A 80 -0.21 21.17 37.11
C ARG A 80 -1.28 22.25 37.21
N LEU A 81 -2.37 22.12 36.44
CA LEU A 81 -3.48 23.07 36.47
C LEU A 81 -4.25 22.98 37.80
N THR A 82 -4.42 21.77 38.34
CA THR A 82 -4.93 21.55 39.71
C THR A 82 -4.04 22.20 40.75
N ASN A 83 -2.73 21.98 40.70
CA ASN A 83 -1.78 22.60 41.63
C ASN A 83 -1.77 24.13 41.54
N ALA A 84 -1.89 24.70 40.34
CA ALA A 84 -1.98 26.15 40.15
C ALA A 84 -3.27 26.71 40.79
N ARG A 85 -4.39 26.00 40.68
CA ARG A 85 -5.64 26.36 41.37
C ARG A 85 -5.49 26.35 42.88
N GLU A 86 -4.88 25.32 43.46
CA GLU A 86 -4.66 25.23 44.91
C GLU A 86 -3.75 26.35 45.43
N LYS A 87 -2.70 26.71 44.69
CA LYS A 87 -1.83 27.85 45.04
C LYS A 87 -2.56 29.19 44.99
N TYR A 88 -3.40 29.40 43.98
CA TYR A 88 -4.24 30.59 43.89
C TYR A 88 -5.23 30.67 45.07
N LEU A 89 -5.90 29.56 45.39
CA LEU A 89 -6.85 29.48 46.52
C LEU A 89 -6.19 29.64 47.91
N SER A 90 -4.87 29.48 48.00
CA SER A 90 -4.10 29.66 49.23
C SER A 90 -3.32 30.98 49.27
N ASP A 91 -3.66 31.92 48.38
CA ASP A 91 -3.02 33.24 48.23
C ASP A 91 -1.49 33.16 47.99
N ARG A 92 -1.01 32.03 47.45
CA ARG A 92 0.40 31.80 47.08
C ARG A 92 0.70 32.08 45.61
N LEU A 93 -0.31 32.49 44.84
CA LEU A 93 -0.25 32.84 43.43
C LEU A 93 -1.31 33.91 43.19
N ASP A 94 -0.96 35.00 42.51
CA ASP A 94 -1.94 36.03 42.17
C ASP A 94 -2.80 35.64 40.96
N PHE A 95 -3.81 36.47 40.69
CA PHE A 95 -4.75 36.22 39.61
C PHE A 95 -4.11 36.30 38.21
N GLU A 96 -3.20 37.25 38.00
CA GLU A 96 -2.60 37.50 36.69
C GLU A 96 -1.73 36.31 36.28
N ASP A 97 -0.87 35.85 37.20
CA ASP A 97 -0.02 34.68 37.03
C ASP A 97 -0.86 33.40 36.86
N TYR A 98 -1.91 33.22 37.67
CA TYR A 98 -2.82 32.07 37.52
C TYR A 98 -3.52 32.08 36.17
N SER A 99 -3.99 33.23 35.70
CA SER A 99 -4.70 33.39 34.43
C SER A 99 -3.81 33.00 33.24
N ILE A 100 -2.54 33.44 33.24
CA ILE A 100 -1.53 33.07 32.23
C ILE A 100 -1.33 31.55 32.22
N VAL A 101 -1.01 30.96 33.38
CA VAL A 101 -0.75 29.51 33.50
C VAL A 101 -1.96 28.68 33.05
N LYS A 102 -3.17 29.07 33.49
CA LYS A 102 -4.42 28.40 33.12
C LYS A 102 -4.63 28.42 31.61
N THR A 103 -4.43 29.57 30.98
CA THR A 103 -4.65 29.73 29.54
C THR A 103 -3.64 28.90 28.76
N GLU A 104 -2.36 29.00 29.08
CA GLU A 104 -1.31 28.21 28.41
C GLU A 104 -1.55 26.70 28.50
N TYR A 105 -1.88 26.19 29.68
CA TYR A 105 -2.09 24.75 29.86
C TYR A 105 -3.36 24.27 29.19
N LYS A 106 -4.44 25.06 29.19
CA LYS A 106 -5.66 24.72 28.46
C LYS A 106 -5.41 24.64 26.95
N THR A 107 -4.74 25.63 26.37
CA THR A 107 -4.40 25.61 24.94
C THR A 107 -3.56 24.39 24.59
N LYS A 108 -2.55 24.06 25.40
CA LYS A 108 -1.72 22.85 25.19
C LYS A 108 -2.54 21.56 25.30
N ILE A 109 -3.48 21.48 26.24
CA ILE A 109 -4.37 20.31 26.38
C ILE A 109 -5.26 20.17 25.15
N GLU A 110 -5.89 21.26 24.69
CA GLU A 110 -6.75 21.27 23.50
C GLU A 110 -5.99 20.80 22.25
N ASP A 111 -4.77 21.28 22.03
CA ASP A 111 -3.91 20.84 20.92
C ASP A 111 -3.56 19.34 21.01
N LEU A 112 -3.24 18.85 22.21
CA LEU A 112 -2.91 17.44 22.43
C LEU A 112 -4.13 16.52 22.27
N GLU A 113 -5.31 16.94 22.71
CA GLU A 113 -6.57 16.22 22.53
C GLU A 113 -6.95 16.12 21.05
N PHE A 114 -6.78 17.21 20.30
CA PHE A 114 -6.97 17.22 18.85
C PHE A 114 -6.05 16.22 18.16
N GLN A 115 -4.76 16.21 18.50
CA GLN A 115 -3.79 15.23 17.98
C GLN A 115 -4.17 13.79 18.35
N HIS A 116 -4.65 13.56 19.57
CA HIS A 116 -5.05 12.24 20.05
C HIS A 116 -6.25 11.69 19.28
N GLN A 117 -7.25 12.52 18.97
CA GLN A 117 -8.43 12.11 18.22
C GLN A 117 -8.08 11.66 16.79
N HIS A 118 -7.17 12.36 16.12
CA HIS A 118 -6.72 12.02 14.78
C HIS A 118 -5.94 10.69 14.70
N ASN A 119 -5.34 10.25 15.81
CA ASN A 119 -4.52 9.04 15.87
C ASN A 119 -5.30 7.77 16.26
N ARG A 120 -6.61 7.86 16.52
CA ARG A 120 -7.44 6.69 16.82
C ARG A 120 -7.84 5.95 15.53
N LYS A 121 -7.08 4.92 15.16
CA LYS A 121 -7.50 3.95 14.13
C LYS A 121 -8.23 2.78 14.78
N LYS A 122 -9.42 2.44 14.27
CA LYS A 122 -10.14 1.22 14.68
C LYS A 122 -9.34 0.00 14.22
N GLU A 123 -9.01 -0.87 15.17
CA GLU A 123 -8.23 -2.08 14.93
C GLU A 123 -9.15 -3.24 14.51
N ASN A 124 -8.87 -3.87 13.37
CA ASN A 124 -9.37 -5.21 13.06
C ASN A 124 -8.27 -6.03 12.39
N THR A 125 -7.34 -6.53 13.22
CA THR A 125 -6.16 -7.28 12.81
C THR A 125 -6.51 -8.56 12.06
N GLN A 126 -7.61 -9.22 12.42
CA GLN A 126 -8.07 -10.43 11.74
C GLN A 126 -8.52 -10.15 10.31
N LYS A 127 -9.34 -9.10 10.11
CA LYS A 127 -9.77 -8.68 8.77
C LYS A 127 -8.57 -8.31 7.91
N LEU A 128 -7.62 -7.54 8.46
CA LEU A 128 -6.42 -7.15 7.73
C LEU A 128 -5.60 -8.37 7.28
N LYS A 129 -5.41 -9.36 8.16
CA LYS A 129 -4.68 -10.58 7.80
C LYS A 129 -5.35 -11.30 6.62
N SER A 130 -6.68 -11.39 6.64
CA SER A 130 -7.44 -11.99 5.53
C SER A 130 -7.30 -11.18 4.23
N GLU A 131 -7.38 -9.85 4.30
CA GLU A 131 -7.22 -8.96 3.14
C GLU A 131 -5.82 -9.06 2.52
N ILE A 132 -4.77 -9.15 3.34
CA ILE A 132 -3.38 -9.33 2.87
C ILE A 132 -3.23 -10.68 2.17
N ASP A 133 -3.73 -11.77 2.77
CA ASP A 133 -3.60 -13.10 2.17
C ASP A 133 -4.34 -13.19 0.83
N GLN A 134 -5.55 -12.62 0.76
CA GLN A 134 -6.31 -12.50 -0.48
C GLN A 134 -5.56 -11.71 -1.54
N ALA A 135 -4.98 -10.55 -1.19
CA ALA A 135 -4.21 -9.74 -2.11
C ALA A 135 -2.99 -10.49 -2.66
N LEU A 136 -2.25 -11.20 -1.80
CA LEU A 136 -1.11 -12.02 -2.23
C LEU A 136 -1.56 -13.22 -3.07
N ASN A 137 -2.72 -13.83 -2.82
CA ASN A 137 -3.27 -14.88 -3.67
C ASN A 137 -3.60 -14.35 -5.08
N ILE A 138 -4.19 -13.16 -5.17
CA ILE A 138 -4.50 -12.51 -6.45
C ILE A 138 -3.22 -12.26 -7.24
N VAL A 139 -2.19 -11.67 -6.61
CA VAL A 139 -0.91 -11.40 -7.27
C VAL A 139 -0.27 -12.70 -7.78
N ASN A 140 -0.27 -13.76 -6.97
CA ASN A 140 0.33 -15.03 -7.36
C ASN A 140 -0.37 -15.70 -8.55
N ASN A 141 -1.68 -15.48 -8.67
CA ASN A 141 -2.53 -16.09 -9.70
C ASN A 141 -2.90 -15.13 -10.85
N ILE A 142 -2.25 -13.97 -10.91
CA ILE A 142 -2.69 -12.85 -11.77
C ILE A 142 -2.67 -13.19 -13.27
N SER A 143 -1.75 -14.07 -13.70
CA SER A 143 -1.70 -14.57 -15.08
C SER A 143 -2.93 -15.42 -15.42
N THR A 144 -3.33 -16.32 -14.51
CA THR A 144 -4.53 -17.15 -14.68
C THR A 144 -5.80 -16.29 -14.69
N LEU A 145 -5.90 -15.37 -13.73
CA LEU A 145 -7.03 -14.43 -13.62
C LEU A 145 -7.15 -13.55 -14.87
N TYR A 146 -6.02 -13.11 -15.44
CA TYR A 146 -6.03 -12.35 -16.68
C TYR A 146 -6.51 -13.18 -17.87
N LYS A 147 -6.05 -14.42 -18.03
CA LYS A 147 -6.42 -15.28 -19.16
C LYS A 147 -7.91 -15.64 -19.14
N GLN A 148 -8.43 -15.99 -17.96
CA GLN A 148 -9.81 -16.43 -17.77
C GLN A 148 -10.79 -15.26 -17.59
N GLY A 149 -10.29 -14.08 -17.24
CA GLY A 149 -11.10 -12.90 -16.97
C GLY A 149 -11.78 -12.31 -18.20
N ASP A 150 -12.95 -11.72 -17.96
CA ASP A 150 -13.64 -10.87 -18.92
C ASP A 150 -12.87 -9.56 -19.18
N MET A 151 -13.38 -8.75 -20.12
CA MET A 151 -12.74 -7.49 -20.49
C MET A 151 -12.58 -6.53 -19.30
N LEU A 152 -13.56 -6.49 -18.39
CA LEU A 152 -13.51 -5.65 -17.20
C LEU A 152 -12.44 -6.13 -16.22
N THR A 153 -12.34 -7.44 -15.97
CA THR A 153 -11.30 -8.02 -15.11
C THR A 153 -9.91 -7.77 -15.66
N LYS A 154 -9.72 -8.00 -16.98
CA LYS A 154 -8.45 -7.71 -17.66
C LYS A 154 -8.06 -6.24 -17.48
N ARG A 155 -9.00 -5.31 -17.70
CA ARG A 155 -8.77 -3.87 -17.51
C ARG A 155 -8.41 -3.52 -16.07
N LYS A 156 -9.12 -4.07 -15.08
CA LYS A 156 -8.82 -3.86 -13.65
C LYS A 156 -7.40 -4.32 -13.33
N ILE A 157 -7.02 -5.51 -13.77
CA ILE A 157 -5.66 -6.06 -13.58
C ILE A 157 -4.62 -5.10 -14.14
N LEU A 158 -4.78 -4.62 -15.38
CA LEU A 158 -3.83 -3.67 -15.98
C LEU A 158 -3.73 -2.38 -15.14
N CYS A 159 -4.86 -1.77 -14.79
CA CYS A 159 -4.90 -0.53 -14.02
C CYS A 159 -4.39 -0.68 -12.59
N SER A 160 -4.45 -1.88 -12.01
CA SER A 160 -3.93 -2.15 -10.66
C SER A 160 -2.42 -2.41 -10.66
N ILE A 161 -1.88 -3.03 -11.70
CA ILE A 161 -0.45 -3.42 -11.76
C ILE A 161 0.43 -2.25 -12.19
N PHE A 162 0.05 -1.55 -13.25
CA PHE A 162 0.93 -0.61 -13.94
C PHE A 162 0.59 0.83 -13.54
N SER A 163 1.62 1.58 -13.14
CA SER A 163 1.47 3.00 -12.79
C SER A 163 1.53 3.91 -14.01
N GLU A 164 2.03 3.39 -15.14
CA GLU A 164 2.17 4.11 -16.41
C GLU A 164 1.71 3.25 -17.59
N LYS A 165 1.70 3.85 -18.78
CA LYS A 165 1.37 3.15 -20.02
C LYS A 165 2.48 2.14 -20.35
N LEU A 166 2.07 1.01 -20.95
CA LEU A 166 2.99 0.01 -21.45
C LEU A 166 3.55 0.43 -22.80
N GLU A 167 4.87 0.33 -22.94
CA GLU A 167 5.57 0.53 -24.21
C GLU A 167 5.93 -0.83 -24.80
N PHE A 168 5.53 -1.07 -26.05
CA PHE A 168 5.81 -2.28 -26.79
C PHE A 168 6.70 -1.96 -27.98
N ASP A 169 7.85 -2.62 -28.05
CA ASP A 169 8.92 -2.34 -29.01
C ASP A 169 9.64 -3.65 -29.35
N GLU A 170 10.02 -3.85 -30.63
CA GLU A 170 10.78 -5.03 -31.09
C GLU A 170 10.23 -6.42 -30.61
N ASN A 171 8.91 -6.58 -30.52
CA ASN A 171 8.21 -7.80 -30.04
C ASN A 171 8.27 -8.06 -28.52
N HIS A 172 8.65 -7.06 -27.72
CA HIS A 172 8.64 -7.15 -26.27
C HIS A 172 8.14 -5.87 -25.60
N PHE A 173 7.71 -5.99 -24.35
CA PHE A 173 7.44 -4.81 -23.52
C PHE A 173 8.75 -4.27 -22.97
N ARG A 174 8.95 -2.95 -23.05
CA ARG A 174 9.96 -2.28 -22.21
C ARG A 174 9.60 -2.46 -20.75
N THR A 175 10.58 -2.35 -19.85
CA THR A 175 10.40 -2.58 -18.41
C THR A 175 9.21 -1.78 -17.88
N PRO A 176 8.10 -2.45 -17.53
CA PRO A 176 6.91 -1.73 -17.10
C PRO A 176 7.14 -1.04 -15.76
N LYS A 177 6.64 0.19 -15.61
CA LYS A 177 6.57 0.82 -14.30
C LYS A 177 5.41 0.23 -13.50
N LEU A 178 5.75 -0.50 -12.45
CA LEU A 178 4.79 -1.17 -11.58
C LEU A 178 4.31 -0.22 -10.48
N ASN A 179 3.20 -0.57 -9.84
CA ASN A 179 2.88 0.00 -8.54
C ASN A 179 3.96 -0.40 -7.51
N SER A 180 4.10 0.40 -6.46
CA SER A 180 5.13 0.22 -5.45
C SER A 180 5.03 -1.12 -4.72
N ALA A 181 3.82 -1.59 -4.40
CA ALA A 181 3.63 -2.85 -3.69
C ALA A 181 4.16 -4.04 -4.50
N LEU A 182 3.78 -4.13 -5.78
CA LEU A 182 4.23 -5.21 -6.66
C LEU A 182 5.73 -5.12 -6.92
N GLN A 183 6.28 -3.92 -7.08
CA GLN A 183 7.73 -3.72 -7.22
C GLN A 183 8.50 -4.34 -6.04
N HIS A 184 8.06 -4.08 -4.80
CA HIS A 184 8.68 -4.68 -3.61
C HIS A 184 8.52 -6.20 -3.55
N ILE A 185 7.32 -6.72 -3.87
CA ILE A 185 7.06 -8.17 -3.92
C ILE A 185 8.02 -8.86 -4.90
N LEU A 186 8.21 -8.29 -6.10
CA LEU A 186 9.12 -8.87 -7.11
C LEU A 186 10.58 -8.80 -6.68
N LEU A 187 11.00 -7.69 -6.05
CA LEU A 187 12.36 -7.57 -5.51
C LEU A 187 12.63 -8.63 -4.44
N ILE A 188 11.69 -8.85 -3.52
CA ILE A 188 11.78 -9.90 -2.50
C ILE A 188 11.83 -11.28 -3.15
N ASN A 189 10.90 -11.58 -4.06
CA ASN A 189 10.85 -12.84 -4.79
C ASN A 189 12.17 -13.14 -5.53
N ASN A 190 12.73 -12.14 -6.21
CA ASN A 190 13.98 -12.29 -6.96
C ASN A 190 15.19 -12.51 -6.03
N LYS A 191 15.27 -11.81 -4.89
CA LYS A 191 16.30 -12.06 -3.87
C LYS A 191 16.20 -13.48 -3.31
N LEU A 192 15.00 -13.92 -2.97
CA LEU A 192 14.76 -15.28 -2.44
C LEU A 192 15.08 -16.37 -3.49
N LYS A 193 14.82 -16.13 -4.77
CA LYS A 193 15.19 -17.03 -5.87
C LYS A 193 16.70 -17.15 -6.04
N LYS A 194 17.46 -16.06 -5.90
CA LYS A 194 18.94 -16.08 -5.97
C LYS A 194 19.54 -16.91 -4.84
N ASN A 195 19.10 -16.68 -3.60
CA ASN A 195 19.61 -17.41 -2.42
C ASN A 195 19.35 -18.92 -2.46
N LYS A 196 18.37 -19.40 -3.25
CA LYS A 196 18.15 -20.83 -3.47
C LYS A 196 19.14 -21.45 -4.47
N LYS A 197 19.71 -20.66 -5.38
CA LYS A 197 20.71 -21.13 -6.36
C LYS A 197 22.12 -21.19 -5.78
N ASP A 198 22.38 -20.43 -4.72
CA ASP A 198 23.67 -20.35 -4.03
C ASP A 198 23.82 -21.35 -2.87
N LYS A 199 22.87 -22.29 -2.70
CA LYS A 199 23.04 -23.45 -1.81
C LYS A 199 23.62 -24.62 -2.63
N PRO A 200 24.81 -25.15 -2.27
CA PRO A 200 25.40 -26.31 -2.95
C PRO A 200 24.55 -27.57 -2.78
#